data_AF-A0A6D2KTY1-F1
#
_entry.id   AF-A0A6D2KTY1-F1
#
_cell.length_a   1.000
_cell.length_b   1.000
_cell.length_c   1.000
_cell.angle_alpha   90.00
_cell.angle_beta   90.00
_cell.angle_gamma   90.00
#
_symmetry.space_group_name_H-M   'P 1'
#
loop_
_entity.id
_entity.type
_entity.pdbx_description
1 polymer ?
#
loop_
_entity_poly.entity_id
_entity_poly.type
_entity_poly.pdbx_seq_one_letter_code
_entity_poly.pdbx_strand_id
1 'polypeptide(L)' 'MCNPPHTGIFPYSYKYTDREDCALGPNAELRKYLERLVDAENVQKFVAENPIGQSAVTETHESWEFYSKIMEKYK' A
#
# COMPACT_ATOMS: atom_id res chain seq x y z
N MET A 1 -7.41 3.54 -18.15
CA MET A 1 -7.88 2.38 -17.34
C MET A 1 -7.18 2.47 -16.00
N CYS A 2 -7.93 2.43 -14.90
CA CYS A 2 -7.35 2.33 -13.56
C CYS A 2 -7.10 0.86 -13.22
N ASN A 3 -6.16 0.59 -12.33
CA ASN A 3 -5.98 -0.75 -11.78
C ASN A 3 -7.26 -1.16 -11.03
N PRO A 4 -7.70 -2.44 -11.12
CA PRO A 4 -8.84 -2.92 -10.34
C PRO A 4 -8.61 -2.75 -8.83
N PRO A 5 -9.68 -2.66 -8.02
CA PRO A 5 -9.55 -2.61 -6.56
C PRO A 5 -8.68 -3.75 -6.01
N HIS A 6 -7.93 -3.45 -4.95
CA HIS A 6 -7.10 -4.43 -4.23
C HIS A 6 -6.03 -5.12 -5.09
N THR A 7 -5.50 -4.44 -6.10
CA THR A 7 -4.35 -4.92 -6.90
C THR A 7 -3.04 -4.22 -6.56
N GLY A 8 -3.09 -3.15 -5.75
CA GLY A 8 -1.92 -2.42 -5.28
C GLY A 8 -1.76 -2.55 -3.76
N ILE A 9 -0.51 -2.55 -3.31
CA ILE A 9 -0.11 -2.40 -1.91
C ILE A 9 0.70 -1.12 -1.76
N PHE A 10 0.64 -0.48 -0.59
CA PHE A 10 1.26 0.83 -0.37
C PHE A 10 2.20 0.78 0.84
N PRO A 11 3.35 0.07 0.78
CA PRO A 11 4.31 0.08 1.88
C PRO A 11 4.83 1.49 2.20
N TYR A 12 5.41 1.66 3.38
CA TYR A 12 6.11 2.91 3.72
C TYR A 12 7.31 3.12 2.79
N SER A 13 7.55 4.38 2.42
CA SER A 13 8.65 4.75 1.52
C SER A 13 10.01 4.43 2.14
N TYR A 14 10.90 3.86 1.32
CA TYR A 14 12.29 3.63 1.70
C TYR A 14 13.02 4.95 2.00
N LYS A 15 13.81 4.98 3.08
CA LYS A 15 14.63 6.13 3.47
C LYS A 15 16.10 5.73 3.57
N TYR A 16 16.92 6.16 2.61
CA TYR A 16 18.36 5.81 2.58
C TYR A 16 19.17 6.31 3.80
N THR A 17 18.68 7.34 4.49
CA THR A 17 19.30 7.88 5.72
C THR A 17 18.90 7.09 6.96
N ASP A 18 17.82 6.33 6.88
CA ASP A 18 17.34 5.48 7.97
C ASP A 18 18.07 4.14 7.90
N ARG A 19 19.05 3.97 8.80
CA ARG A 19 19.85 2.74 8.87
C ARG A 19 19.07 1.56 9.42
N GLU A 20 17.91 1.82 10.04
CA GLU A 20 17.00 0.79 10.56
C GLU A 20 15.89 0.45 9.56
N ASP A 21 15.87 1.09 8.38
CA ASP A 21 14.94 0.74 7.30
C ASP A 21 15.27 -0.65 6.77
N CYS A 22 14.55 -1.62 7.33
CA CYS A 22 14.72 -3.03 7.08
C CYS A 22 13.42 -3.65 6.58
N ALA A 23 12.57 -2.90 5.86
CA ALA A 23 11.27 -3.41 5.40
C ALA A 23 11.37 -4.72 4.58
N LEU A 24 12.47 -4.91 3.83
CA LEU A 24 12.78 -6.14 3.08
C LEU A 24 13.71 -7.11 3.84
N GLY A 25 14.09 -6.77 5.06
CA GLY A 25 14.95 -7.56 5.92
C GLY A 25 14.32 -8.90 6.33
N PRO A 26 15.11 -9.85 6.85
CA PRO A 26 14.60 -11.09 7.40
C PRO A 26 13.53 -10.80 8.46
N ASN A 27 12.40 -11.50 8.39
CA ASN A 27 11.26 -11.36 9.31
C ASN A 27 10.54 -10.00 9.31
N ALA A 28 10.89 -9.08 8.42
CA ALA A 28 10.21 -7.79 8.31
C ALA A 28 8.81 -7.95 7.72
N GLU A 29 7.92 -7.00 8.03
CA GLU A 29 6.49 -7.07 7.72
C GLU A 29 6.24 -7.19 6.21
N LEU A 30 6.86 -6.33 5.39
CA LEU A 30 6.67 -6.36 3.94
C LEU A 30 7.17 -7.68 3.32
N ARG A 31 8.31 -8.20 3.78
CA ARG A 31 8.80 -9.49 3.32
C ARG A 31 7.82 -10.63 3.66
N LYS A 32 7.40 -10.72 4.92
CA LYS A 32 6.43 -11.74 5.38
C LYS A 32 5.10 -11.64 4.63
N TYR A 33 4.67 -10.41 4.33
CA TYR A 33 3.48 -10.17 3.52
C TYR A 33 3.61 -10.78 2.13
N LEU A 34 4.73 -10.52 1.44
CA LEU A 34 4.98 -11.04 0.10
C LEU A 34 5.12 -12.56 0.10
N GLU A 35 5.75 -13.14 1.12
CA GLU A 35 5.84 -14.60 1.29
C GLU A 35 4.43 -15.23 1.41
N ARG A 36 3.53 -14.64 2.21
CA ARG A 36 2.13 -15.09 2.31
C ARG A 36 1.32 -14.85 1.03
N LEU A 37 1.61 -13.77 0.31
CA LEU A 37 0.92 -13.40 -0.92
C LEU A 37 1.19 -14.41 -2.05
N VAL A 38 2.40 -14.99 -2.10
CA VAL A 38 2.77 -16.02 -3.08
C VAL A 38 1.86 -17.25 -2.98
N ASP A 39 1.44 -17.60 -1.76
CA ASP A 39 0.56 -18.76 -1.51
C ASP A 39 -0.93 -18.44 -1.67
N ALA A 40 -1.30 -17.18 -1.94
CA ALA A 40 -2.69 -16.77 -2.05
C ALA A 40 -3.30 -17.19 -3.39
N GLU A 41 -4.35 -18.02 -3.34
CA GLU A 41 -5.12 -18.43 -4.53
C GLU A 41 -5.77 -17.21 -5.23
N ASN A 42 -6.21 -16.22 -4.44
CA ASN A 42 -6.79 -14.98 -4.95
C ASN A 42 -6.06 -13.77 -4.36
N VAL A 43 -5.17 -13.19 -5.17
CA VAL A 43 -4.38 -11.99 -4.83
C VAL A 43 -5.26 -10.82 -4.42
N GLN A 44 -6.33 -10.51 -5.17
CA GLN A 44 -7.19 -9.37 -4.86
C GLN A 44 -7.89 -9.51 -3.51
N LYS A 45 -8.42 -10.71 -3.24
CA LYS A 45 -9.05 -11.01 -1.94
C LYS A 45 -8.03 -10.93 -0.81
N PHE A 46 -6.83 -11.50 -1.01
CA PHE A 46 -5.76 -11.44 0.00
C PHE A 46 -5.38 -9.99 0.32
N VAL A 47 -5.18 -9.15 -0.68
CA VAL A 47 -4.85 -7.73 -0.49
C VAL A 47 -5.97 -6.96 0.19
N ALA A 48 -7.24 -7.29 -0.10
CA ALA A 48 -8.39 -6.69 0.56
C ALA A 48 -8.46 -7.02 2.06
N GLU A 49 -8.19 -8.28 2.42
CA GLU A 49 -8.27 -8.79 3.79
C GLU A 49 -7.00 -8.50 4.61
N ASN A 50 -5.89 -8.22 3.94
CA ASN A 50 -4.58 -7.96 4.53
C ASN A 50 -4.05 -6.62 4.01
N PRO A 51 -4.53 -5.48 4.52
CA PRO A 51 -3.92 -4.19 4.20
C PRO A 51 -2.51 -4.12 4.82
N ILE A 52 -1.59 -3.46 4.11
CA ILE A 52 -0.21 -3.23 4.58
C ILE A 52 0.25 -1.82 4.21
N GLY A 53 1.00 -1.20 5.12
CA GLY A 53 1.66 0.08 4.92
C GLY A 53 0.75 1.29 5.16
N GLN A 54 0.77 2.23 4.22
CA GLN A 54 0.10 3.52 4.32
C GLN A 54 -1.42 3.36 4.22
N SER A 55 -2.13 4.02 5.13
CA SER A 55 -3.59 4.10 5.08
C SER A 55 -4.06 4.79 3.81
N ALA A 56 -5.27 4.45 3.36
CA ALA A 56 -5.93 5.17 2.28
C ALA A 56 -6.05 6.65 2.62
N VAL A 57 -5.81 7.51 1.63
CA VAL A 57 -6.09 8.94 1.76
C VAL A 57 -7.60 9.11 1.77
N THR A 58 -8.12 9.65 2.87
CA THR A 58 -9.54 9.91 3.10
C THR A 58 -9.81 11.41 3.18
N GLU A 59 -11.09 11.78 3.23
CA GLU A 59 -11.56 13.17 3.40
C GLU A 59 -11.00 13.88 4.63
N THR A 60 -10.52 13.13 5.62
CA THR A 60 -9.93 13.65 6.85
C THR A 60 -8.45 14.02 6.72
N HIS A 61 -7.82 13.73 5.57
CA HIS A 61 -6.41 14.05 5.34
C HIS A 61 -6.21 15.57 5.21
N GLU A 62 -5.16 16.13 5.78
CA GLU A 62 -4.89 17.59 5.79
C GLU A 62 -4.85 18.20 4.37
N SER A 63 -4.30 17.45 3.42
CA SER A 63 -4.24 17.84 2.01
C SER A 63 -5.44 17.36 1.17
N TRP A 64 -6.58 17.03 1.76
CA TRP A 64 -7.72 16.47 1.03
C TRP A 64 -8.19 17.36 -0.13
N GLU A 65 -8.18 18.68 0.03
CA GLU A 65 -8.56 19.63 -1.03
C GLU A 65 -7.68 19.50 -2.29
N PHE A 66 -6.41 19.10 -2.13
CA PHE A 66 -5.52 18.82 -3.25
C PHE A 66 -5.87 17.48 -3.92
N TYR A 67 -6.06 16.44 -3.11
CA TYR A 67 -6.35 15.09 -3.62
C TYR A 67 -7.73 15.00 -4.30
N SER A 68 -8.75 15.69 -3.76
CA SER A 68 -10.09 15.72 -4.35
C SER A 68 -10.08 16.27 -5.77
N LYS A 69 -9.32 17.35 -6.03
CA LYS A 69 -9.14 17.92 -7.38
C LYS A 69 -8.50 16.93 -8.36
N ILE A 70 -7.53 16.14 -7.91
CA ILE A 70 -6.92 15.09 -8.73
C ILE A 70 -7.93 13.98 -9.03
N MET A 71 -8.66 13.53 -8.01
CA MET A 71 -9.68 12.48 -8.17
C MET A 71 -10.80 12.90 -9.13
N GLU A 72 -11.29 14.14 -9.03
CA GLU A 72 -12.30 14.66 -9.96
C GLU A 72 -11.79 14.73 -11.39
N LYS A 73 -10.52 15.10 -11.58
CA LYS A 73 -9.90 15.20 -12.91
C LYS A 73 -9.72 13.85 -13.62
N TYR A 74 -9.50 12.77 -12.88
CA TYR A 74 -9.23 11.43 -13.41
C TYR A 74 -10.35 10.42 -13.14
N LYS A 75 -11.55 10.92 -12.82
CA LYS A 75 -12.76 10.12 -12.67
C LYS A 75 -13.24 9.58 -14.00
#